data_AF-A0A4R3K082-F1
#
_entry.id   AF-A0A4R3K082-F1
#
_cell.length_a   1.000
_cell.length_b   1.000
_cell.length_c   1.000
_cell.angle_alpha   90.00
_cell.angle_beta   90.00
_cell.angle_gamma   90.00
#
_symmetry.space_group_name_H-M   'P 1'
#
loop_
_entity.id
_entity.type
_entity.pdbx_description
1 polymer ?
#
loop_
_entity_poly.entity_id
_entity_poly.type
_entity_poly.pdbx_seq_one_letter_code
_entity_poly.pdbx_strand_id
1 'polypeptide(L)'
;MRSSFGFINAVILSVTAFILFSQTALAEPLELSLDTCIALTYEDNPALQIAEAHTEQAAWTIKEAQSNKNVSIDYTHTDMRSTSPPTWSTSSEAFSPYNYFSNQVVASIPLYTGGKVENMIKQAELAQCQGSCQ
;
A
#
# COMPACT_ATOMS: atom_id res chain seq x y z
N MET A 1 54.17 27.06 16.61
CA MET A 1 54.25 26.58 15.21
C MET A 1 53.99 25.09 15.16
N ARG A 2 52.74 24.67 14.97
CA ARG A 2 52.35 23.26 14.84
C ARG A 2 51.15 23.15 13.90
N SER A 3 51.26 22.22 12.94
CA SER A 3 50.20 21.65 12.10
C SER A 3 49.66 22.42 10.88
N SER A 4 50.54 22.80 9.94
CA SER A 4 50.11 23.01 8.53
C SER A 4 50.06 21.69 7.72
N PHE A 5 50.64 20.61 8.25
CA PHE A 5 50.77 19.30 7.58
C PHE A 5 49.47 18.47 7.55
N GLY A 6 48.54 18.71 8.48
CA GLY A 6 47.29 17.95 8.57
C GLY A 6 46.27 18.29 7.48
N PHE A 7 46.19 19.57 7.10
CA PHE A 7 45.25 20.05 6.08
C PHE A 7 45.62 19.56 4.68
N ILE A 8 46.91 19.48 4.35
CA ILE A 8 47.39 19.03 3.04
C ILE A 8 47.05 17.53 2.85
N ASN A 9 47.27 16.70 3.86
CA ASN A 9 46.95 15.28 3.80
C ASN A 9 45.44 15.03 3.70
N ALA A 10 44.62 15.85 4.36
CA ALA A 10 43.16 15.76 4.28
C ALA A 10 42.63 16.11 2.87
N VAL A 11 43.23 17.10 2.20
CA VAL A 11 42.87 17.47 0.83
C VAL A 11 43.33 16.41 -0.17
N ILE A 12 44.51 15.83 0.01
CA ILE A 12 44.99 14.75 -0.86
C ILE A 12 44.09 13.51 -0.74
N LEU A 13 43.63 13.18 0.47
CA LEU A 13 42.74 12.04 0.71
C LEU A 13 41.34 12.24 0.10
N SER A 14 40.78 13.45 0.14
CA SER A 14 39.47 13.73 -0.45
C SER A 14 39.50 13.73 -1.98
N VAL A 15 40.57 14.23 -2.59
CA VAL A 15 40.74 14.24 -4.05
C VAL A 15 40.96 12.83 -4.61
N THR A 16 41.77 12.01 -3.93
CA THR A 16 41.97 10.61 -4.33
C THR A 16 40.71 9.77 -4.18
N ALA A 17 39.90 10.01 -3.16
CA ALA A 17 38.58 9.38 -3.04
C ALA A 17 37.67 9.74 -4.22
N PHE A 18 37.63 11.02 -4.63
CA PHE A 18 36.77 11.47 -5.73
C PHE A 18 37.13 10.85 -7.09
N ILE A 19 38.42 10.61 -7.34
CA ILE A 19 38.92 9.96 -8.57
C ILE A 19 38.60 8.46 -8.57
N LEU A 20 38.62 7.80 -7.41
CA LEU A 20 38.24 6.38 -7.29
C LEU A 20 36.74 6.13 -7.54
N PHE A 21 35.89 7.10 -7.26
CA PHE A 21 34.43 7.02 -7.49
C PHE A 21 33.99 7.37 -8.91
N SER A 22 34.88 7.90 -9.76
CA SER A 22 34.54 8.32 -11.13
C SER A 22 34.91 7.27 -12.20
N GLN A 23 34.95 5.98 -11.84
CA GLN A 23 35.03 4.90 -12.82
C GLN A 23 33.76 4.91 -13.67
N THR A 24 33.86 5.48 -14.87
CA THR A 24 32.83 5.40 -15.90
C THR A 24 32.70 3.94 -16.34
N ALA A 25 31.60 3.30 -15.96
CA ALA A 25 31.22 2.00 -16.50
C ALA A 25 30.98 2.16 -18.01
N LEU A 26 31.90 1.69 -18.84
CA LEU A 26 31.63 1.49 -20.25
C LEU A 26 30.78 0.24 -20.37
N ALA A 27 29.50 0.43 -20.70
CA ALA A 27 28.62 -0.65 -21.08
C ALA A 27 29.13 -1.26 -22.40
N GLU A 28 29.47 -2.55 -22.34
CA GLU A 28 29.84 -3.36 -23.48
C GLU A 28 28.65 -3.44 -24.46
N PRO A 29 28.85 -3.33 -25.78
CA PRO A 29 27.75 -3.40 -26.75
C PRO A 29 27.20 -4.82 -26.75
N LEU A 30 26.07 -5.01 -26.05
CA LEU A 30 25.37 -6.27 -25.96
C LEU A 30 24.89 -6.68 -27.36
N GLU A 31 25.48 -7.73 -27.93
CA GLU A 31 24.93 -8.37 -29.14
C GLU A 31 23.60 -9.02 -28.80
N LEU A 32 22.53 -8.26 -29.03
CA LEU A 32 21.16 -8.66 -28.75
C LEU A 32 20.74 -9.71 -29.79
N SER A 33 20.80 -11.00 -29.42
CA SER A 33 20.06 -12.02 -30.17
C SER A 33 18.55 -11.73 -30.07
N LEU A 34 17.79 -12.09 -31.11
CA LEU A 34 16.34 -11.86 -31.14
C LEU A 34 15.64 -12.48 -29.91
N ASP A 35 16.09 -13.65 -29.49
CA ASP A 35 15.54 -14.35 -28.32
C ASP A 35 15.81 -13.58 -27.01
N THR A 36 17.03 -13.04 -26.84
CA THR A 36 17.37 -12.20 -25.68
C THR A 36 16.56 -10.90 -25.68
N CYS A 37 16.32 -10.31 -26.85
CA CYS A 37 15.51 -9.12 -27.01
C CYS A 37 14.04 -9.37 -26.63
N ILE A 38 13.47 -10.50 -27.06
CA ILE A 38 12.10 -10.92 -26.71
C ILE A 38 11.99 -11.20 -25.21
N ALA A 39 12.96 -11.91 -24.62
CA ALA A 39 12.96 -12.22 -23.18
C ALA A 39 13.00 -10.96 -22.32
N LEU A 40 13.93 -10.03 -22.61
CA LEU A 40 14.02 -8.74 -21.92
C LEU A 40 12.77 -7.89 -22.13
N THR A 41 12.23 -7.87 -23.35
CA THR A 41 11.00 -7.14 -23.64
C THR A 41 9.81 -7.71 -22.87
N TYR A 42 9.71 -9.03 -22.71
CA TYR A 42 8.63 -9.68 -21.97
C TYR A 42 8.73 -9.39 -20.46
N GLU A 43 9.94 -9.42 -19.91
CA GLU A 43 10.20 -9.15 -18.48
C GLU A 43 9.88 -7.69 -18.11
N ASP A 44 10.32 -6.73 -18.90
CA ASP A 44 10.16 -5.29 -18.62
C ASP A 44 8.98 -4.64 -19.37
N ASN A 45 8.07 -5.41 -19.96
CA ASN A 45 6.93 -4.82 -20.68
C ASN A 45 5.95 -4.16 -19.69
N PRO A 46 5.74 -2.83 -19.74
CA PRO A 46 4.78 -2.18 -18.86
C PRO A 46 3.34 -2.65 -19.12
N ALA A 47 3.00 -3.02 -20.36
CA ALA A 47 1.66 -3.54 -20.67
C ALA A 47 1.42 -4.92 -20.03
N LEU A 48 2.44 -5.78 -19.97
CA LEU A 48 2.32 -7.08 -19.32
C LEU A 48 2.23 -6.93 -17.80
N GLN A 49 3.03 -6.04 -17.21
CA GLN A 49 2.96 -5.73 -15.77
C GLN A 49 1.59 -5.18 -15.38
N ILE A 50 0.99 -4.32 -16.21
CA ILE A 50 -0.38 -3.82 -16.01
C ILE A 50 -1.38 -4.98 -16.09
N ALA A 51 -1.26 -5.86 -17.08
CA ALA A 51 -2.14 -7.02 -17.21
C ALA A 51 -2.03 -7.96 -15.99
N GLU A 52 -0.82 -8.26 -15.54
CA GLU A 52 -0.58 -9.06 -14.33
C GLU A 52 -1.19 -8.41 -13.09
N ALA A 53 -0.95 -7.11 -12.88
CA ALA A 53 -1.54 -6.36 -11.78
C ALA A 53 -3.08 -6.39 -11.81
N HIS A 54 -3.70 -6.32 -12.99
CA HIS A 54 -5.15 -6.46 -13.14
C HIS A 54 -5.64 -7.87 -12.79
N THR A 55 -4.90 -8.92 -13.16
CA THR A 55 -5.26 -10.30 -12.77
C THR A 55 -5.17 -10.51 -11.27
N GLU A 56 -4.15 -9.94 -10.63
CA GLU A 56 -3.97 -9.98 -9.20
C GLU A 56 -5.10 -9.21 -8.50
N GLN A 57 -5.40 -7.98 -8.95
CA GLN A 57 -6.50 -7.18 -8.45
C GLN A 57 -7.83 -7.94 -8.49
N ALA A 58 -8.13 -8.59 -9.62
CA ALA A 58 -9.35 -9.39 -9.77
C ALA A 58 -9.39 -10.56 -8.77
N ALA A 59 -8.27 -11.24 -8.55
CA ALA A 59 -8.17 -12.30 -7.55
C ALA A 59 -8.40 -11.77 -6.12
N TRP A 60 -7.91 -10.56 -5.81
CA TRP A 60 -8.19 -9.89 -4.54
C TRP A 60 -9.66 -9.51 -4.37
N THR A 61 -10.31 -8.99 -5.42
CA THR A 61 -11.76 -8.68 -5.39
C THR A 61 -12.59 -9.92 -5.11
N ILE A 62 -12.24 -11.08 -5.68
CA ILE A 62 -12.93 -12.35 -5.38
C ILE A 62 -12.73 -12.74 -3.91
N LYS A 63 -11.50 -12.64 -3.39
CA LYS A 63 -11.21 -12.92 -1.97
C LYS A 63 -11.96 -11.97 -1.03
N GLU A 64 -12.05 -10.69 -1.38
CA GLU A 64 -12.84 -9.70 -0.65
C GLU A 64 -14.33 -10.09 -0.64
N ALA A 65 -14.90 -10.45 -1.79
CA ALA A 65 -16.27 -10.91 -1.88
C ALA A 65 -16.52 -12.18 -1.04
N GLN A 66 -15.55 -13.10 -0.99
CA GLN A 66 -15.60 -14.30 -0.16
C GLN A 66 -15.53 -14.00 1.34
N SER A 67 -14.78 -12.96 1.73
CA SER A 67 -14.64 -12.55 3.14
C SER A 67 -15.96 -12.16 3.78
N ASN A 68 -16.96 -11.73 3.00
CA ASN A 68 -18.30 -11.39 3.46
C ASN A 68 -19.08 -12.55 4.09
N LYS A 69 -18.59 -13.80 3.99
CA LYS A 69 -19.16 -14.95 4.72
C LYS A 69 -18.56 -15.15 6.11
N ASN A 70 -17.43 -14.52 6.39
CA ASN A 70 -16.66 -14.73 7.61
C ASN A 70 -17.03 -13.71 8.69
N VAL A 71 -16.37 -13.81 9.83
CA VAL A 71 -16.45 -12.80 10.89
C VAL A 71 -15.80 -11.51 10.39
N SER A 72 -16.54 -10.41 10.46
CA SER A 72 -16.03 -9.05 10.32
C SER A 72 -15.73 -8.48 11.70
N ILE A 73 -14.59 -7.81 11.86
CA ILE A 73 -14.17 -7.17 13.10
C ILE A 73 -13.84 -5.71 12.78
N ASP A 74 -14.53 -4.80 13.45
CA ASP A 74 -14.36 -3.36 13.30
C ASP A 74 -13.90 -2.74 14.63
N TYR A 75 -13.01 -1.75 14.53
CA TYR A 75 -12.57 -0.94 15.66
C TYR A 75 -12.89 0.52 15.39
N THR A 76 -13.60 1.16 16.31
CA THR A 76 -13.95 2.58 16.25
C THR A 76 -13.44 3.30 17.48
N HIS A 77 -12.65 4.34 17.26
CA HIS A 77 -12.26 5.32 18.28
C HIS A 77 -13.03 6.62 18.05
N THR A 78 -13.55 7.21 19.10
CA THR A 78 -14.29 8.49 19.03
C THR A 78 -13.78 9.44 20.08
N ASP A 79 -13.28 10.57 19.60
CA ASP A 79 -12.83 11.69 20.41
C ASP A 79 -13.73 12.89 20.17
N MET A 80 -14.21 13.50 21.24
CA MET A 80 -15.05 14.69 21.16
C MET A 80 -14.73 15.63 22.31
N ARG A 81 -14.71 16.92 22.01
CA ARG A 81 -14.82 17.98 23.02
C ARG A 81 -16.11 18.73 22.77
N SER A 82 -16.94 18.85 23.80
CA SER A 82 -18.25 19.51 23.68
C SER A 82 -18.49 20.46 24.84
N THR A 83 -19.17 21.56 24.53
CA THR A 83 -19.69 22.53 25.50
C THR A 83 -21.22 22.43 25.63
N SER A 84 -21.84 21.54 24.85
CA SER A 84 -23.28 21.29 24.90
C SER A 84 -23.59 20.21 25.93
N PRO A 85 -24.70 20.31 26.69
CA PRO A 85 -25.10 19.28 27.64
C PRO A 85 -25.10 17.89 26.98
N PRO A 86 -24.48 16.87 27.59
CA PRO A 86 -24.50 15.53 27.04
C PRO A 86 -25.92 14.96 27.01
N THR A 87 -26.21 14.08 26.04
CA THR A 87 -27.54 13.46 25.85
C THR A 87 -28.04 12.62 27.03
N TRP A 88 -27.16 12.26 27.97
CA TRP A 88 -27.50 11.56 29.21
C TRP A 88 -27.74 12.50 30.40
N SER A 89 -27.60 13.82 30.22
CA SER A 89 -27.94 14.82 31.24
C SER A 89 -29.40 15.24 31.09
N THR A 90 -30.15 15.25 32.19
CA THR A 90 -31.55 15.73 32.24
C THR A 90 -31.67 17.24 32.42
N SER A 91 -30.55 17.95 32.63
CA SER A 91 -30.54 19.41 32.83
C SER A 91 -30.10 20.16 31.56
N SER A 92 -30.81 21.25 31.26
CA SER A 92 -30.51 22.19 30.18
C SER A 92 -29.63 23.37 30.62
N GLU A 93 -28.92 23.22 31.74
CA GLU A 93 -28.09 24.28 32.30
C GLU A 93 -26.74 24.41 31.57
N ALA A 94 -26.07 25.56 31.74
CA ALA A 94 -24.74 25.80 31.20
C ALA A 94 -23.77 24.72 31.71
N PHE A 95 -23.22 23.92 30.80
CA PHE A 95 -22.35 22.80 31.12
C PHE A 95 -20.88 23.19 30.94
N SER A 96 -20.01 22.71 31.83
CA SER A 96 -18.56 22.90 31.67
C SER A 96 -18.06 22.11 30.46
N PRO A 97 -17.16 22.66 29.62
CA PRO A 97 -16.59 21.92 28.51
C PRO A 97 -16.01 20.58 28.95
N TYR A 98 -16.43 19.48 28.33
CA TYR A 98 -15.93 18.14 28.64
C TYR A 98 -15.30 17.50 27.42
N ASN A 99 -14.43 16.52 27.70
CA ASN A 99 -13.87 15.63 26.70
C ASN A 99 -14.53 14.26 26.81
N TYR A 100 -14.75 13.62 25.68
CA TYR A 100 -15.28 12.28 25.55
C TYR A 100 -14.33 11.46 24.68
N PHE A 101 -13.95 10.29 25.18
CA PHE A 101 -13.08 9.32 24.51
C PHE A 101 -13.78 7.97 24.58
N SER A 102 -13.98 7.33 23.43
CA SER A 102 -14.61 6.02 23.34
C SER A 102 -13.83 5.09 22.43
N ASN A 103 -13.78 3.82 22.80
CA ASN A 103 -13.14 2.76 22.04
C ASN A 103 -14.15 1.61 21.95
N GLN A 104 -14.50 1.23 20.73
CA GLN A 104 -15.47 0.18 20.47
C GLN A 104 -14.86 -0.85 19.52
N VAL A 105 -14.95 -2.12 19.89
CA VAL A 105 -14.67 -3.26 19.01
C VAL A 105 -15.99 -3.97 18.73
N VAL A 106 -16.33 -4.14 17.46
CA VAL A 106 -17.54 -4.85 17.02
C VAL A 106 -17.12 -6.06 16.21
N ALA A 107 -17.68 -7.22 16.54
CA ALA A 107 -17.52 -8.43 15.71
C ALA A 107 -18.90 -8.85 15.20
N SER A 108 -19.00 -9.11 13.90
CA SER A 108 -20.25 -9.47 13.22
C SER A 108 -20.05 -10.69 12.34
N ILE A 109 -21.01 -11.62 12.37
CA ILE A 109 -21.04 -12.79 11.48
C ILE A 109 -22.44 -12.97 10.91
N PRO A 110 -22.61 -13.02 9.58
CA PRO A 110 -23.91 -13.28 8.98
C PRO A 110 -24.27 -14.76 9.15
N LEU A 111 -25.31 -15.05 9.95
CA LEU A 111 -25.82 -16.42 10.13
C LEU A 111 -26.54 -16.96 8.89
N TYR A 112 -27.12 -16.07 8.08
CA TYR A 112 -27.83 -16.42 6.86
C TYR A 112 -27.75 -15.27 5.85
N THR A 113 -27.26 -15.57 4.65
CA THR A 113 -27.01 -14.58 3.59
C THR A 113 -28.07 -14.59 2.48
N GLY A 114 -28.95 -15.60 2.44
CA GLY A 114 -29.99 -15.72 1.41
C GLY A 114 -29.48 -15.75 -0.03
N GLY A 115 -28.22 -16.17 -0.26
CA GLY A 115 -27.59 -16.15 -1.59
C GLY A 115 -26.97 -14.80 -1.98
N LYS A 116 -27.07 -13.76 -1.15
CA LYS A 116 -26.50 -12.43 -1.44
C LYS A 116 -24.99 -12.50 -1.62
N VAL A 117 -24.29 -13.15 -0.69
CA VAL A 117 -22.83 -13.24 -0.72
C VAL A 117 -22.35 -14.13 -1.87
N GLU A 118 -23.06 -15.23 -2.12
CA GLU A 118 -22.83 -16.13 -3.25
C GLU A 118 -22.94 -15.39 -4.59
N ASN A 119 -23.95 -14.53 -4.73
CA ASN A 119 -24.13 -13.73 -5.94
C ASN A 119 -23.07 -12.63 -6.08
N MET A 120 -22.55 -12.06 -4.99
CA MET A 120 -21.44 -11.11 -5.04
C MET A 120 -20.13 -11.80 -5.48
N ILE A 121 -19.86 -13.01 -4.99
CA ILE A 121 -18.70 -13.81 -5.41
C ILE A 121 -18.79 -14.14 -6.90
N LYS A 122 -19.95 -14.62 -7.36
CA LYS A 122 -20.17 -14.91 -8.80
C LYS A 122 -20.00 -13.68 -9.68
N GLN A 123 -20.45 -12.51 -9.22
CA GLN A 123 -20.24 -11.26 -9.95
C GLN A 123 -18.75 -10.90 -10.07
N ALA A 124 -17.97 -11.08 -8.99
CA ALA A 124 -16.53 -10.86 -9.02
C ALA A 124 -15.81 -11.85 -9.96
N GLU A 125 -16.19 -13.13 -9.94
CA GLU A 125 -15.66 -14.14 -10.87
C GLU A 125 -15.98 -13.82 -12.34
N LEU A 126 -17.21 -13.38 -12.62
CA LEU A 126 -17.62 -12.95 -13.96
C LEU A 126 -16.83 -11.72 -14.44
N ALA A 127 -16.58 -10.75 -13.55
CA ALA A 127 -15.77 -9.57 -13.86
C ALA A 127 -14.32 -9.93 -14.19
N GLN A 128 -13.73 -10.90 -13.50
CA GLN A 128 -12.39 -11.42 -13.84
C GLN A 128 -12.37 -12.06 -15.23
N CYS A 129 -13.36 -12.91 -15.53
CA CYS A 129 -13.47 -13.60 -16.82
C CYS A 129 -13.57 -12.61 -17.99
N GLN A 130 -14.33 -11.51 -17.83
CA GLN A 130 -14.44 -10.45 -18.83
C GLN A 130 -13.10 -9.76 -19.12
N GLY A 131 -12.25 -9.55 -18.11
CA GLY A 131 -10.92 -8.96 -18.30
C GLY A 131 -9.89 -9.90 -18.93
N SER A 132 -10.04 -11.21 -18.75
CA SER A 132 -9.15 -12.24 -19.32
C SER A 132 -9.55 -12.75 -20.72
N CYS A 133 -10.79 -12.46 -21.16
CA CYS A 133 -11.32 -12.90 -22.46
C CYS A 133 -11.24 -11.84 -23.56
N GLN A 134 -10.55 -10.72 -23.32
CA GLN A 134 -10.18 -9.73 -24.35
C GLN A 134 -8.79 -10.04 -24.90
#